data_AF-A0A2J6SLE6-F1
#
_entry.id   AF-A0A2J6SLE6-F1
#
_cell.length_a   1.000
_cell.length_b   1.000
_cell.length_c   1.000
_cell.angle_alpha   90.00
_cell.angle_beta   90.00
_cell.angle_gamma   90.00
#
_symmetry.space_group_name_H-M   'P 1'
#
loop_
_entity.id
_entity.type
_entity.pdbx_description
1 polymer ?
#
loop_
_entity_poly.entity_id
_entity_poly.type
_entity_poly.pdbx_seq_one_letter_code
_entity_poly.pdbx_strand_id
1 'polypeptide(L)'
;VVYDPIFSLRAGPTQYTGPERLRPPPCQVTDIPGCDAVVISHNHYDHLDLSTIEAIFKKFPKARYFVPQGNKNWVSTLGIPRDRIHELDWWEKREYSVQDFGHTTSETASEDVLLRFTSVPAQHNSGRAALDQGTTLWCGWVIEQLLVSKDEAETSKMRRNGVIYHAGDTGYRRTAKSEAVCPIFKDIGEKFGPFDLSFVPIWRGGTLGFISHLGLRLSHNDIPSALHASPVDAIDIHNDVLSKNTVAIHFGTFVGSENESLEAVMEFEE
;
A
#
# COMPACT_ATOMS: atom_id res chain seq x y z
N VAL A 1 -9.47 -0.85 7.55
CA VAL A 1 -8.22 -1.40 6.96
C VAL A 1 -7.09 -0.42 7.27
N VAL A 2 -5.90 -0.90 7.57
CA VAL A 2 -4.68 -0.07 7.74
C VAL A 2 -3.66 -0.50 6.67
N TYR A 3 -3.11 0.45 5.94
CA TYR A 3 -2.17 0.21 4.83
C TYR A 3 -0.75 0.58 5.27
N ASP A 4 0.23 -0.25 4.94
CA ASP A 4 1.68 -0.03 5.12
C ASP A 4 2.05 0.71 6.43
N PRO A 5 1.62 0.20 7.61
CA PRO A 5 1.67 1.00 8.81
C PRO A 5 3.10 1.12 9.37
N ILE A 6 3.55 2.36 9.54
CA ILE A 6 4.77 2.72 10.28
C ILE A 6 4.49 3.83 11.31
N PHE A 7 4.52 3.45 12.58
CA PHE A 7 4.39 4.35 13.74
C PHE A 7 5.74 4.61 14.41
N SER A 8 6.77 3.82 14.10
CA SER A 8 8.13 4.01 14.60
C SER A 8 8.74 5.35 14.17
N LEU A 9 9.71 5.83 14.95
CA LEU A 9 10.47 7.05 14.65
C LEU A 9 11.38 6.87 13.42
N ARG A 10 11.93 5.66 13.23
CA ARG A 10 12.88 5.35 12.15
C ARG A 10 12.37 4.21 11.29
N ALA A 11 12.57 4.33 9.99
CA ALA A 11 12.38 3.23 9.05
C ALA A 11 13.71 2.48 8.88
N GLY A 12 13.92 1.41 9.65
CA GLY A 12 15.12 0.60 9.54
C GLY A 12 15.08 -0.72 10.31
N PRO A 13 16.16 -1.51 10.27
CA PRO A 13 16.23 -2.81 10.94
C PRO A 13 16.11 -2.74 12.46
N THR A 14 16.47 -1.60 13.03
CA THR A 14 16.42 -1.34 14.48
C THR A 14 15.87 0.05 14.74
N GLN A 15 15.46 0.30 15.98
CA GLN A 15 14.99 1.61 16.46
C GLN A 15 16.05 2.73 16.42
N TYR A 16 17.31 2.39 16.11
CA TYR A 16 18.44 3.33 16.09
C TYR A 16 19.04 3.56 14.69
N THR A 17 18.55 2.85 13.67
CA THR A 17 19.14 2.82 12.33
C THR A 17 18.11 3.17 11.27
N GLY A 18 18.56 3.74 10.15
CA GLY A 18 17.69 4.14 9.05
C GLY A 18 17.16 5.58 9.19
N PRO A 19 16.48 6.09 8.15
CA PRO A 19 15.93 7.44 8.14
C PRO A 19 14.96 7.67 9.29
N GLU A 20 15.14 8.80 9.97
CA GLU A 20 14.21 9.31 10.97
C GLU A 20 13.11 10.12 10.28
N ARG A 21 11.87 9.99 10.74
CA ARG A 21 10.77 10.80 10.21
C ARG A 21 10.91 12.26 10.62
N LEU A 22 10.66 13.15 9.67
CA LEU A 22 10.56 14.58 9.89
C LEU A 22 9.28 14.95 10.65
N ARG A 23 8.18 14.24 10.36
CA ARG A 23 6.86 14.49 10.96
C ARG A 23 6.48 13.33 11.88
N PRO A 24 6.06 13.59 13.13
CA PRO A 24 5.63 12.53 14.04
C PRO A 24 4.35 11.86 13.51
N PRO A 25 4.08 10.58 13.88
CA PRO A 25 2.81 9.97 13.56
C PRO A 25 1.67 10.78 14.22
N PRO A 26 0.52 10.95 13.56
CA PRO A 26 -0.58 11.76 14.09
C PRO A 26 -1.23 11.14 15.34
N CYS A 27 -1.01 9.85 15.58
CA CYS A 27 -1.49 9.13 16.75
C CYS A 27 -0.60 7.91 17.03
N GLN A 28 -0.80 7.22 18.15
CA GLN A 28 -0.18 5.93 18.45
C GLN A 28 -1.09 4.78 18.00
N VAL A 29 -0.52 3.57 17.86
CA VAL A 29 -1.33 2.35 17.62
C VAL A 29 -2.38 2.15 18.72
N THR A 30 -2.08 2.58 19.95
CA THR A 30 -3.02 2.57 21.09
C THR A 30 -4.22 3.49 20.91
N ASP A 31 -4.19 4.41 19.95
CA ASP A 31 -5.24 5.42 19.77
C ASP A 31 -6.17 5.07 18.60
N ILE A 32 -5.77 4.17 17.69
CA ILE A 32 -6.63 3.82 16.55
C ILE A 32 -7.91 3.08 17.02
N PRO A 33 -9.09 3.39 16.47
CA PRO A 33 -10.37 2.90 17.01
C PRO A 33 -10.63 1.41 16.73
N GLY A 34 -10.01 0.84 15.69
CA GLY A 34 -10.21 -0.54 15.27
C GLY A 34 -9.26 -0.93 14.13
N CYS A 35 -8.96 -2.21 14.02
CA CYS A 35 -8.18 -2.78 12.92
C CYS A 35 -8.61 -4.22 12.64
N ASP A 36 -9.35 -4.42 11.55
CA ASP A 36 -9.76 -5.75 11.08
C ASP A 36 -8.78 -6.36 10.07
N ALA A 37 -8.11 -5.50 9.31
CA ALA A 37 -7.18 -5.88 8.26
C ALA A 37 -6.00 -4.90 8.19
N VAL A 38 -4.79 -5.46 8.13
CA VAL A 38 -3.55 -4.78 7.75
C VAL A 38 -3.18 -5.24 6.35
N VAL A 39 -2.80 -4.31 5.50
CA VAL A 39 -2.43 -4.55 4.10
C VAL A 39 -1.02 -4.02 3.88
N ILE A 40 -0.14 -4.87 3.36
CA ILE A 40 1.28 -4.56 3.14
C ILE A 40 1.56 -4.61 1.64
N SER A 41 2.10 -3.54 1.05
CA SER A 41 2.45 -3.46 -0.37
C SER A 41 3.76 -4.19 -0.68
N HIS A 42 4.77 -4.06 0.19
CA HIS A 42 6.08 -4.70 0.03
C HIS A 42 6.86 -4.66 1.34
N ASN A 43 8.09 -5.16 1.32
CA ASN A 43 8.82 -5.46 2.54
C ASN A 43 9.82 -4.38 2.98
N HIS A 44 9.84 -3.17 2.40
CA HIS A 44 10.76 -2.12 2.89
C HIS A 44 10.37 -1.64 4.30
N TYR A 45 11.32 -1.04 5.00
CA TYR A 45 11.18 -0.73 6.43
C TYR A 45 10.14 0.35 6.73
N ASP A 46 9.91 1.25 5.79
CA ASP A 46 8.91 2.32 5.81
C ASP A 46 7.49 1.83 5.49
N HIS A 47 7.33 0.61 4.96
CA HIS A 47 6.02 0.00 4.69
C HIS A 47 5.71 -1.22 5.56
N LEU A 48 6.75 -1.88 6.08
CA LEU A 48 6.65 -3.06 6.93
C LEU A 48 7.51 -2.87 8.19
N ASP A 49 6.98 -2.09 9.14
CA ASP A 49 7.64 -1.78 10.41
C ASP A 49 7.34 -2.83 11.48
N LEU A 50 8.39 -3.47 12.00
CA LEU A 50 8.28 -4.55 12.99
C LEU A 50 7.51 -4.12 14.23
N SER A 51 7.90 -3.00 14.85
CA SER A 51 7.31 -2.57 16.12
C SER A 51 5.86 -2.15 15.97
N THR A 52 5.49 -1.62 14.80
CA THR A 52 4.10 -1.31 14.48
C THR A 52 3.26 -2.58 14.33
N ILE A 53 3.73 -3.58 13.58
CA ILE A 53 2.98 -4.83 13.39
C ILE A 53 2.79 -5.57 14.72
N GLU A 54 3.82 -5.62 15.57
CA GLU A 54 3.70 -6.18 16.92
C GLU A 54 2.66 -5.42 17.78
N ALA A 55 2.70 -4.09 17.75
CA ALA A 55 1.75 -3.26 18.48
C ALA A 55 0.30 -3.45 17.99
N ILE A 56 0.09 -3.55 16.67
CA ILE A 56 -1.22 -3.82 16.08
C ILE A 56 -1.70 -5.21 16.51
N PHE A 57 -0.86 -6.24 16.41
CA PHE A 57 -1.25 -7.59 16.81
C PHE A 57 -1.61 -7.68 18.30
N LYS A 58 -0.83 -7.02 19.16
CA LYS A 58 -1.11 -6.96 20.60
C LYS A 58 -2.46 -6.31 20.90
N LYS A 59 -2.82 -5.25 20.20
CA LYS A 59 -4.07 -4.51 20.44
C LYS A 59 -5.28 -5.13 19.74
N PHE A 60 -5.08 -5.61 18.52
CA PHE A 60 -6.10 -6.20 17.66
C PHE A 60 -5.68 -7.63 17.29
N PRO A 61 -5.72 -8.57 18.25
CA PRO A 61 -5.34 -9.96 18.00
C PRO A 61 -6.26 -10.62 16.98
N LYS A 62 -7.42 -9.99 16.65
CA LYS A 62 -8.39 -10.38 15.64
C LYS A 62 -8.04 -9.97 14.19
N ALA A 63 -7.08 -9.07 14.00
CA ALA A 63 -6.71 -8.56 12.68
C ALA A 63 -6.20 -9.66 11.74
N ARG A 64 -6.51 -9.50 10.45
CA ARG A 64 -5.92 -10.28 9.34
C ARG A 64 -4.83 -9.45 8.65
N TYR A 65 -3.82 -10.11 8.13
CA TYR A 65 -2.67 -9.48 7.47
C TYR A 65 -2.61 -9.95 6.03
N PHE A 66 -2.71 -9.03 5.09
CA PHE A 66 -2.61 -9.29 3.65
C PHE A 66 -1.24 -8.84 3.17
N VAL A 67 -0.47 -9.77 2.64
CA VAL A 67 0.93 -9.54 2.26
C VAL A 67 1.22 -10.14 0.88
N PRO A 68 2.13 -9.55 0.10
CA PRO A 68 2.57 -10.13 -1.16
C PRO A 68 3.43 -11.38 -0.92
N GLN A 69 3.47 -12.25 -1.92
CA GLN A 69 4.20 -13.52 -1.91
C GLN A 69 5.63 -13.39 -1.33
N GLY A 70 6.02 -14.31 -0.44
CA GLY A 70 7.32 -14.36 0.22
C GLY A 70 7.37 -13.68 1.59
N ASN A 71 6.39 -12.84 1.95
CA ASN A 71 6.40 -12.07 3.19
C ASN A 71 5.75 -12.77 4.39
N LYS A 72 4.96 -13.83 4.16
CA LYS A 72 4.22 -14.51 5.23
C LYS A 72 5.13 -15.07 6.31
N ASN A 73 6.26 -15.62 5.91
CA ASN A 73 7.21 -16.21 6.85
C ASN A 73 7.78 -15.15 7.78
N TRP A 74 8.19 -13.99 7.26
CA TRP A 74 8.68 -12.90 8.08
C TRP A 74 7.61 -12.41 9.07
N VAL A 75 6.39 -12.12 8.60
CA VAL A 75 5.30 -11.66 9.48
C VAL A 75 4.96 -12.70 10.57
N SER A 76 5.03 -14.00 10.24
CA SER A 76 4.76 -15.06 11.21
C SER A 76 5.81 -15.15 12.33
N THR A 77 7.03 -14.64 12.14
CA THR A 77 8.04 -14.59 13.20
C THR A 77 7.66 -13.66 14.36
N LEU A 78 6.72 -12.73 14.12
CA LEU A 78 6.19 -11.80 15.12
C LEU A 78 5.11 -12.43 16.02
N GLY A 79 4.89 -13.74 15.91
CA GLY A 79 3.90 -14.48 16.70
C GLY A 79 2.47 -14.40 16.17
N ILE A 80 2.25 -13.78 15.00
CA ILE A 80 0.93 -13.73 14.35
C ILE A 80 0.58 -15.13 13.80
N PRO A 81 -0.60 -15.68 14.13
CA PRO A 81 -1.03 -16.98 13.62
C PRO A 81 -1.07 -17.03 12.09
N ARG A 82 -0.54 -18.12 11.50
CA ARG A 82 -0.38 -18.26 10.04
C ARG A 82 -1.71 -18.29 9.27
N ASP A 83 -2.81 -18.66 9.91
CA ASP A 83 -4.18 -18.62 9.36
C ASP A 83 -4.72 -17.19 9.22
N ARG A 84 -4.03 -16.20 9.81
CA ARG A 84 -4.38 -14.78 9.73
C ARG A 84 -3.50 -14.01 8.76
N ILE A 85 -2.44 -14.64 8.26
CA ILE A 85 -1.52 -14.05 7.29
C ILE A 85 -1.86 -14.64 5.92
N HIS A 86 -2.45 -13.81 5.08
CA HIS A 86 -2.90 -14.14 3.73
C HIS A 86 -1.86 -13.63 2.76
N GLU A 87 -1.16 -14.56 2.15
CA GLU A 87 -0.12 -14.30 1.17
C GLU A 87 -0.73 -14.43 -0.23
N LEU A 88 -0.50 -13.43 -1.08
CA LEU A 88 -1.06 -13.37 -2.42
C LEU A 88 0.02 -13.01 -3.46
N ASP A 89 0.04 -13.75 -4.56
CA ASP A 89 0.70 -13.35 -5.80
C ASP A 89 -0.15 -12.32 -6.56
N TRP A 90 0.41 -11.67 -7.58
CA TRP A 90 -0.34 -10.75 -8.42
C TRP A 90 -1.54 -11.42 -9.06
N TRP A 91 -2.66 -10.68 -9.07
CA TRP A 91 -3.98 -11.09 -9.54
C TRP A 91 -4.67 -12.16 -8.70
N GLU A 92 -4.01 -12.69 -7.67
CA GLU A 92 -4.69 -13.50 -6.67
C GLU A 92 -5.58 -12.62 -5.79
N LYS A 93 -6.67 -13.23 -5.34
CA LYS A 93 -7.67 -12.57 -4.52
C LYS A 93 -8.13 -13.45 -3.36
N ARG A 94 -8.56 -12.80 -2.28
CA ARG A 94 -9.23 -13.42 -1.14
C ARG A 94 -10.52 -12.67 -0.83
N GLU A 95 -11.56 -13.44 -0.57
CA GLU A 95 -12.89 -12.94 -0.29
C GLU A 95 -13.29 -13.32 1.13
N TYR A 96 -13.90 -12.36 1.84
CA TYR A 96 -14.33 -12.51 3.20
C TYR A 96 -15.68 -11.84 3.40
N SER A 97 -16.56 -12.52 4.10
CA SER A 97 -17.76 -11.91 4.62
C SER A 97 -17.42 -10.96 5.77
N VAL A 98 -18.34 -10.07 6.14
CA VAL A 98 -18.13 -9.22 7.32
C VAL A 98 -18.11 -10.04 8.62
N GLN A 99 -18.76 -11.21 8.65
CA GLN A 99 -18.73 -12.14 9.78
C GLN A 99 -17.34 -12.76 9.96
N ASP A 100 -16.57 -12.94 8.89
CA ASP A 100 -15.17 -13.42 8.96
C ASP A 100 -14.24 -12.43 9.68
N PHE A 101 -14.67 -11.17 9.81
CA PHE A 101 -14.03 -10.12 10.61
C PHE A 101 -14.69 -9.92 11.98
N GLY A 102 -15.72 -10.71 12.31
CA GLY A 102 -16.43 -10.64 13.58
C GLY A 102 -17.51 -9.55 13.65
N HIS A 103 -17.91 -8.99 12.51
CA HIS A 103 -19.02 -8.04 12.42
C HIS A 103 -20.34 -8.76 12.15
N THR A 104 -21.42 -8.27 12.75
CA THR A 104 -22.78 -8.83 12.57
C THR A 104 -23.47 -8.20 11.35
N THR A 105 -24.14 -9.01 10.55
CA THR A 105 -25.09 -8.52 9.53
C THR A 105 -26.51 -8.50 10.05
N SER A 106 -27.36 -7.66 9.46
CA SER A 106 -28.80 -7.77 9.70
C SER A 106 -29.35 -9.00 8.99
N GLU A 107 -30.04 -9.88 9.73
CA GLU A 107 -30.73 -11.04 9.14
C GLU A 107 -31.82 -10.63 8.15
N THR A 108 -32.37 -9.43 8.30
CA THR A 108 -33.42 -8.88 7.42
C THR A 108 -32.87 -8.16 6.19
N ALA A 109 -31.55 -8.07 6.03
CA ALA A 109 -30.95 -7.45 4.85
C ALA A 109 -31.14 -8.34 3.61
N SER A 110 -31.58 -7.73 2.51
CA SER A 110 -31.76 -8.39 1.21
C SER A 110 -30.43 -8.75 0.53
N GLU A 111 -29.34 -8.11 0.93
CA GLU A 111 -27.99 -8.31 0.37
C GLU A 111 -27.00 -8.64 1.49
N ASP A 112 -26.07 -9.56 1.23
CA ASP A 112 -24.88 -9.80 2.03
C ASP A 112 -23.69 -8.97 1.54
N VAL A 113 -22.78 -8.65 2.45
CA VAL A 113 -21.56 -7.87 2.15
C VAL A 113 -20.36 -8.81 2.08
N LEU A 114 -19.67 -8.78 0.94
CA LEU A 114 -18.42 -9.49 0.69
C LEU A 114 -17.30 -8.48 0.43
N LEU A 115 -16.18 -8.63 1.13
CA LEU A 115 -14.96 -7.86 0.93
C LEU A 115 -13.97 -8.71 0.15
N ARG A 116 -13.51 -8.20 -1.00
CA ARG A 116 -12.50 -8.85 -1.83
C ARG A 116 -11.20 -8.05 -1.80
N PHE A 117 -10.12 -8.70 -1.39
CA PHE A 117 -8.77 -8.17 -1.41
C PHE A 117 -8.02 -8.81 -2.58
N THR A 118 -7.53 -8.00 -3.51
CA THR A 118 -6.78 -8.46 -4.69
C THR A 118 -5.41 -7.81 -4.71
N SER A 119 -4.37 -8.63 -4.79
CA SER A 119 -2.99 -8.15 -5.02
C SER A 119 -2.86 -7.81 -6.51
N VAL A 120 -2.38 -6.62 -6.84
CA VAL A 120 -2.17 -6.20 -8.24
C VAL A 120 -0.72 -5.78 -8.44
N PRO A 121 -0.15 -5.90 -9.65
CA PRO A 121 1.26 -5.58 -9.83
C PRO A 121 1.56 -4.10 -9.63
N ALA A 122 2.81 -3.84 -9.24
CA ALA A 122 3.40 -2.51 -9.15
C ALA A 122 4.80 -2.54 -9.78
N GLN A 123 5.31 -1.39 -10.21
CA GLN A 123 6.66 -1.25 -10.74
C GLN A 123 7.60 -0.83 -9.60
N HIS A 124 8.03 -1.81 -8.80
CA HIS A 124 8.89 -1.57 -7.64
C HIS A 124 9.87 -2.75 -7.43
N ASN A 125 10.48 -2.84 -6.25
CA ASN A 125 11.33 -3.95 -5.82
C ASN A 125 11.05 -4.31 -4.35
N SER A 126 11.92 -5.16 -3.79
CA SER A 126 11.85 -5.59 -2.39
C SER A 126 13.25 -5.87 -1.85
N GLY A 127 13.40 -5.83 -0.53
CA GLY A 127 14.58 -6.27 0.20
C GLY A 127 14.75 -5.51 1.52
N ARG A 128 15.12 -6.21 2.59
CA ARG A 128 15.36 -5.64 3.93
C ARG A 128 16.84 -5.70 4.32
N ALA A 129 17.60 -6.61 3.72
CA ALA A 129 18.99 -6.87 3.99
C ALA A 129 19.83 -6.78 2.70
N ALA A 130 21.14 -6.94 2.84
CA ALA A 130 22.06 -6.88 1.71
C ALA A 130 21.90 -8.04 0.70
N LEU A 131 21.33 -9.17 1.13
CA LEU A 131 21.28 -10.42 0.35
C LEU A 131 19.86 -10.91 0.03
N ASP A 132 18.81 -10.16 0.38
CA ASP A 132 17.42 -10.56 0.18
C ASP A 132 16.69 -9.70 -0.88
N GLN A 133 17.43 -8.88 -1.62
CA GLN A 133 16.89 -8.04 -2.68
C GLN A 133 16.15 -8.88 -3.73
N GLY A 134 14.88 -8.55 -3.99
CA GLY A 134 14.02 -9.24 -4.94
C GLY A 134 13.57 -10.65 -4.53
N THR A 135 13.79 -11.07 -3.28
CA THR A 135 13.39 -12.41 -2.81
C THR A 135 11.92 -12.52 -2.41
N THR A 136 11.23 -11.39 -2.25
CA THR A 136 9.78 -11.33 -2.01
C THR A 136 9.08 -10.44 -3.03
N LEU A 137 7.80 -10.66 -3.24
CA LEU A 137 6.98 -9.86 -4.12
C LEU A 137 6.65 -8.48 -3.51
N TRP A 138 6.33 -7.52 -4.36
CA TRP A 138 5.78 -6.19 -4.07
C TRP A 138 4.49 -6.02 -4.88
N CYS A 139 3.51 -5.26 -4.41
CA CYS A 139 2.23 -5.11 -5.08
C CYS A 139 1.50 -3.82 -4.70
N GLY A 140 0.50 -3.46 -5.50
CA GLY A 140 -0.63 -2.66 -5.06
C GLY A 140 -1.77 -3.54 -4.56
N TRP A 141 -2.79 -2.92 -3.96
CA TRP A 141 -3.98 -3.61 -3.46
C TRP A 141 -5.26 -2.98 -3.97
N VAL A 142 -6.15 -3.83 -4.48
CA VAL A 142 -7.53 -3.47 -4.78
C VAL A 142 -8.44 -4.10 -3.73
N ILE A 143 -9.25 -3.28 -3.07
CA ILE A 143 -10.23 -3.72 -2.09
C ILE A 143 -11.63 -3.36 -2.59
N GLU A 144 -12.40 -4.37 -2.97
CA GLU A 144 -13.78 -4.23 -3.43
C GLU A 144 -14.75 -4.58 -2.29
N GLN A 145 -15.77 -3.75 -2.12
CA GLN A 145 -16.99 -4.11 -1.40
C GLN A 145 -18.02 -4.56 -2.43
N LEU A 146 -18.44 -5.82 -2.33
CA LEU A 146 -19.41 -6.46 -3.20
C LEU A 146 -20.68 -6.72 -2.38
N LEU A 147 -21.83 -6.44 -2.97
CA LEU A 147 -23.14 -6.76 -2.43
C LEU A 147 -23.68 -7.96 -3.17
N VAL A 148 -24.03 -8.99 -2.42
CA VAL A 148 -24.48 -10.28 -2.92
C VAL A 148 -25.95 -10.44 -2.57
N SER A 149 -26.80 -10.52 -3.57
CA SER A 149 -28.24 -10.68 -3.38
C SER A 149 -28.57 -12.06 -2.80
N LYS A 150 -29.50 -12.08 -1.85
CA LYS A 150 -30.08 -13.32 -1.30
C LYS A 150 -31.26 -13.82 -2.12
N ASP A 151 -31.78 -13.02 -3.06
CA ASP A 151 -32.89 -13.43 -3.90
C ASP A 151 -32.40 -14.39 -4.99
N GLU A 152 -32.88 -15.62 -4.97
CA GLU A 152 -32.53 -16.63 -5.96
C GLU A 152 -33.06 -16.31 -7.35
N ALA A 153 -34.08 -15.44 -7.47
CA ALA A 153 -34.69 -15.04 -8.73
C ALA A 153 -33.91 -13.93 -9.46
N GLU A 154 -32.96 -13.25 -8.80
CA GLU A 154 -32.16 -12.20 -9.44
C GLU A 154 -31.12 -12.77 -10.41
N THR A 155 -31.12 -12.23 -11.63
CA THR A 155 -30.22 -12.64 -12.71
C THR A 155 -28.77 -12.20 -12.49
N SER A 156 -28.55 -11.12 -11.74
CA SER A 156 -27.21 -10.64 -11.35
C SER A 156 -27.04 -10.66 -9.84
N LYS A 157 -26.55 -11.78 -9.30
CA LYS A 157 -26.43 -11.99 -7.85
C LYS A 157 -25.41 -11.11 -7.14
N MET A 158 -24.52 -10.44 -7.86
CA MET A 158 -23.44 -9.66 -7.25
C MET A 158 -23.23 -8.35 -7.96
N ARG A 159 -23.13 -7.26 -7.19
CA ARG A 159 -22.78 -5.93 -7.69
C ARG A 159 -21.70 -5.30 -6.83
N ARG A 160 -20.85 -4.47 -7.43
CA ARG A 160 -19.84 -3.69 -6.71
C ARG A 160 -20.49 -2.46 -6.07
N ASN A 161 -20.24 -2.24 -4.79
CA ASN A 161 -20.74 -1.08 -4.03
C ASN A 161 -19.67 -0.01 -3.84
N GLY A 162 -18.41 -0.41 -3.71
CA GLY A 162 -17.29 0.50 -3.61
C GLY A 162 -15.97 -0.20 -3.90
N VAL A 163 -14.98 0.54 -4.34
CA VAL A 163 -13.63 0.01 -4.57
C VAL A 163 -12.55 1.04 -4.28
N ILE A 164 -11.52 0.58 -3.57
CA ILE A 164 -10.35 1.36 -3.19
C ILE A 164 -9.11 0.75 -3.83
N TYR A 165 -8.23 1.58 -4.36
CA TYR A 165 -6.90 1.19 -4.83
C TYR A 165 -5.81 1.77 -3.92
N HIS A 166 -4.85 0.95 -3.51
CA HIS A 166 -3.63 1.40 -2.86
C HIS A 166 -2.45 0.98 -3.75
N ALA A 167 -1.78 1.93 -4.37
CA ALA A 167 -0.74 1.64 -5.36
C ALA A 167 0.52 0.97 -4.75
N GLY A 168 0.72 1.14 -3.44
CA GLY A 168 2.02 0.85 -2.83
C GLY A 168 3.08 1.81 -3.36
N ASP A 169 4.34 1.45 -3.16
CA ASP A 169 5.41 2.11 -3.88
C ASP A 169 5.49 1.59 -5.30
N THR A 170 5.60 2.51 -6.24
CA THR A 170 5.58 2.17 -7.66
C THR A 170 6.15 3.31 -8.47
N GLY A 171 6.92 2.98 -9.51
CA GLY A 171 7.22 3.88 -10.62
C GLY A 171 6.15 3.80 -11.70
N TYR A 172 6.22 4.73 -12.64
CA TYR A 172 5.38 4.72 -13.84
C TYR A 172 6.22 4.71 -15.11
N ARG A 173 7.31 5.48 -15.12
CA ARG A 173 8.29 5.55 -16.20
C ARG A 173 9.64 5.01 -15.76
N ARG A 174 10.45 4.55 -16.70
CA ARG A 174 11.82 4.08 -16.40
C ARG A 174 12.73 5.22 -15.95
N THR A 175 12.62 6.38 -16.60
CA THR A 175 13.29 7.64 -16.26
C THR A 175 12.31 8.80 -16.47
N ALA A 176 12.58 9.96 -15.87
CA ALA A 176 11.73 11.15 -16.01
C ALA A 176 11.54 11.63 -17.46
N LYS A 177 12.39 11.20 -18.39
CA LYS A 177 12.33 11.54 -19.83
C LYS A 177 11.77 10.40 -20.69
N SER A 178 11.40 9.27 -20.10
CA SER A 178 10.92 8.12 -20.86
C SER A 178 9.50 8.36 -21.38
N GLU A 179 9.30 8.25 -22.69
CA GLU A 179 7.97 8.25 -23.30
C GLU A 179 7.21 6.95 -23.04
N ALA A 180 7.95 5.83 -22.87
CA ALA A 180 7.37 4.55 -22.50
C ALA A 180 6.97 4.53 -21.03
N VAL A 181 5.73 4.09 -20.79
CA VAL A 181 5.12 3.98 -19.47
C VAL A 181 4.82 2.52 -19.13
N CYS A 182 4.68 2.21 -17.85
CA CYS A 182 4.27 0.90 -17.39
C CYS A 182 2.81 0.62 -17.80
N PRO A 183 2.53 -0.37 -18.65
CA PRO A 183 1.17 -0.61 -19.15
C PRO A 183 0.22 -1.12 -18.06
N ILE A 184 0.76 -1.53 -16.91
CA ILE A 184 0.00 -2.26 -15.89
C ILE A 184 -1.11 -1.45 -15.25
N PHE A 185 -0.94 -0.12 -15.16
CA PHE A 185 -1.93 0.74 -14.53
C PHE A 185 -3.19 0.84 -15.38
N LYS A 186 -3.03 0.86 -16.71
CA LYS A 186 -4.14 0.76 -17.64
C LYS A 186 -4.84 -0.59 -17.54
N ASP A 187 -4.10 -1.70 -17.46
CA ASP A 187 -4.68 -3.03 -17.25
C ASP A 187 -5.46 -3.11 -15.92
N ILE A 188 -4.96 -2.47 -14.86
CA ILE A 188 -5.64 -2.36 -13.55
C ILE A 188 -6.93 -1.53 -13.70
N GLY A 189 -6.87 -0.39 -14.38
CA GLY A 189 -8.03 0.46 -14.65
C GLY A 189 -9.11 -0.24 -15.47
N GLU A 190 -8.73 -0.99 -16.51
CA GLU A 190 -9.66 -1.77 -17.33
C GLU A 190 -10.33 -2.90 -16.54
N LYS A 191 -9.60 -3.55 -15.62
CA LYS A 191 -10.13 -4.67 -14.83
C LYS A 191 -10.99 -4.25 -13.64
N PHE A 192 -10.58 -3.19 -12.93
CA PHE A 192 -11.14 -2.82 -11.63
C PHE A 192 -11.76 -1.43 -11.60
N GLY A 193 -11.37 -0.55 -12.53
CA GLY A 193 -11.87 0.81 -12.59
C GLY A 193 -13.38 0.91 -12.91
N PRO A 194 -13.96 2.11 -12.79
CA PRO A 194 -13.36 3.26 -12.13
C PRO A 194 -13.27 3.06 -10.60
N PHE A 195 -12.18 3.56 -10.00
CA PHE A 195 -11.98 3.52 -8.53
C PHE A 195 -12.70 4.67 -7.83
N ASP A 196 -13.28 4.43 -6.66
CA ASP A 196 -13.89 5.51 -5.88
C ASP A 196 -12.83 6.37 -5.18
N LEU A 197 -11.76 5.70 -4.71
CA LEU A 197 -10.61 6.33 -4.06
C LEU A 197 -9.33 5.55 -4.38
N SER A 198 -8.26 6.27 -4.72
CA SER A 198 -6.92 5.72 -4.89
C SER A 198 -5.92 6.37 -3.92
N PHE A 199 -4.98 5.60 -3.38
CA PHE A 199 -3.79 6.09 -2.70
C PHE A 199 -2.60 5.91 -3.65
N VAL A 200 -1.96 7.01 -4.07
CA VAL A 200 -0.88 6.99 -5.08
C VAL A 200 0.35 7.72 -4.52
N PRO A 201 1.56 7.12 -4.58
CA PRO A 201 2.79 7.78 -4.15
C PRO A 201 3.12 8.94 -5.10
N ILE A 202 3.59 10.06 -4.54
CA ILE A 202 3.88 11.27 -5.31
C ILE A 202 5.32 11.74 -5.19
N TRP A 203 6.20 10.95 -4.58
CA TRP A 203 7.55 11.39 -4.29
C TRP A 203 8.59 10.35 -4.66
N ARG A 204 9.59 10.82 -5.40
CA ARG A 204 10.71 10.05 -5.96
C ARG A 204 11.87 9.89 -4.99
N GLY A 205 11.88 10.67 -3.91
CA GLY A 205 13.02 10.70 -3.02
C GLY A 205 13.07 9.47 -2.12
N GLY A 206 14.29 9.14 -1.71
CA GLY A 206 14.54 8.06 -0.77
C GLY A 206 14.95 6.70 -1.34
N THR A 207 15.15 6.51 -2.66
CA THR A 207 15.78 5.26 -3.18
C THR A 207 17.13 4.98 -2.49
N LEU A 208 17.73 6.01 -1.91
CA LEU A 208 18.87 5.90 -1.01
C LEU A 208 18.68 6.85 0.18
N GLY A 209 17.68 6.63 1.04
CA GLY A 209 17.58 7.34 2.33
C GLY A 209 18.91 7.32 3.12
N PHE A 210 19.72 6.26 2.94
CA PHE A 210 21.10 6.17 3.42
C PHE A 210 22.07 7.17 2.77
N ILE A 211 22.01 7.39 1.46
CA ILE A 211 22.90 8.34 0.74
C ILE A 211 22.45 9.79 0.95
N SER A 212 21.14 10.04 1.04
CA SER A 212 20.60 11.34 1.43
C SER A 212 21.02 11.73 2.85
N HIS A 213 21.04 10.76 3.79
CA HIS A 213 21.56 10.98 5.16
C HIS A 213 23.05 11.37 5.20
N LEU A 214 23.83 11.06 4.17
CA LEU A 214 25.23 11.48 4.02
C LEU A 214 25.37 12.87 3.36
N GLY A 215 24.25 13.59 3.13
CA GLY A 215 24.25 14.91 2.51
C GLY A 215 24.47 14.89 0.98
N LEU A 216 24.38 13.71 0.36
CA LEU A 216 24.57 13.54 -1.08
C LEU A 216 23.21 13.48 -1.78
N ARG A 217 22.90 14.53 -2.54
CA ARG A 217 21.69 14.64 -3.34
C ARG A 217 21.97 14.11 -4.74
N LEU A 218 21.35 12.99 -5.11
CA LEU A 218 21.35 12.56 -6.51
C LEU A 218 20.41 13.49 -7.29
N SER A 219 20.88 14.06 -8.39
CA SER A 219 20.07 14.97 -9.22
C SER A 219 18.90 14.21 -9.87
N HIS A 220 17.72 14.81 -9.81
CA HIS A 220 16.42 14.15 -10.02
C HIS A 220 16.13 13.68 -11.46
N ASN A 221 16.97 14.01 -12.43
CA ASN A 221 16.66 13.82 -13.85
C ASN A 221 17.24 12.55 -14.48
N ASP A 222 18.31 12.00 -13.90
CA ASP A 222 19.04 10.84 -14.46
C ASP A 222 18.97 9.58 -13.57
N ILE A 223 18.31 9.67 -12.41
CA ILE A 223 18.02 8.51 -11.55
C ILE A 223 16.86 7.72 -12.16
N PRO A 224 16.89 6.37 -12.12
CA PRO A 224 15.74 5.57 -12.50
C PRO A 224 14.49 5.97 -11.69
N SER A 225 13.49 6.57 -12.33
CA SER A 225 12.12 6.75 -11.79
C SER A 225 11.33 5.44 -11.80
N ALA A 226 12.01 4.34 -12.17
CA ALA A 226 11.41 3.03 -12.35
C ALA A 226 10.75 2.51 -11.07
N LEU A 227 11.15 2.97 -9.89
CA LEU A 227 10.67 2.46 -8.61
C LEU A 227 9.71 3.42 -7.87
N HIS A 228 9.74 4.72 -8.16
CA HIS A 228 8.90 5.70 -7.50
C HIS A 228 8.38 6.75 -8.49
N ALA A 229 7.07 6.97 -8.47
CA ALA A 229 6.36 7.92 -9.30
C ALA A 229 6.66 9.37 -8.88
N SER A 230 6.85 10.24 -9.86
CA SER A 230 6.74 11.69 -9.65
C SER A 230 5.28 12.14 -9.42
N PRO A 231 5.05 13.38 -8.99
CA PRO A 231 3.73 14.01 -9.03
C PRO A 231 3.05 13.91 -10.40
N VAL A 232 3.78 14.16 -11.50
CA VAL A 232 3.25 14.00 -12.87
C VAL A 232 2.89 12.55 -13.17
N ASP A 233 3.76 11.60 -12.83
CA ASP A 233 3.48 10.17 -12.95
C ASP A 233 2.23 9.78 -12.14
N ALA A 234 2.02 10.37 -10.96
CA ALA A 234 0.85 10.10 -10.14
C ALA A 234 -0.47 10.59 -10.77
N ILE A 235 -0.45 11.68 -11.53
CA ILE A 235 -1.59 12.14 -12.35
C ILE A 235 -1.88 11.11 -13.45
N ASP A 236 -0.83 10.64 -14.14
CA ASP A 236 -0.99 9.63 -15.18
C ASP A 236 -1.52 8.31 -14.61
N ILE A 237 -1.01 7.85 -13.46
CA ILE A 237 -1.54 6.68 -12.75
C ILE A 237 -3.01 6.90 -12.39
N HIS A 238 -3.38 8.08 -11.87
CA HIS A 238 -4.78 8.41 -11.55
C HIS A 238 -5.70 8.25 -12.78
N ASN A 239 -5.26 8.74 -13.94
CA ASN A 239 -5.99 8.62 -15.19
C ASN A 239 -6.07 7.18 -15.69
N ASP A 240 -4.94 6.46 -15.72
CA ASP A 240 -4.85 5.09 -16.24
C ASP A 240 -5.66 4.10 -15.42
N VAL A 241 -5.69 4.26 -14.08
CA VAL A 241 -6.52 3.42 -13.21
C VAL A 241 -7.99 3.86 -13.19
N LEU A 242 -8.35 4.94 -13.90
CA LEU A 242 -9.71 5.51 -13.93
C LEU A 242 -10.20 5.91 -12.53
N SER A 243 -9.33 6.50 -11.71
CA SER A 243 -9.71 6.91 -10.35
C SER A 243 -10.60 8.14 -10.35
N LYS A 244 -11.65 8.16 -9.53
CA LYS A 244 -12.49 9.33 -9.32
C LYS A 244 -11.84 10.34 -8.37
N ASN A 245 -11.14 9.86 -7.33
CA ASN A 245 -10.46 10.67 -6.33
C ASN A 245 -9.14 10.00 -5.95
N THR A 246 -8.07 10.79 -5.83
CA THR A 246 -6.76 10.30 -5.39
C THR A 246 -6.29 11.04 -4.14
N VAL A 247 -5.76 10.29 -3.18
CA VAL A 247 -5.02 10.78 -2.01
C VAL A 247 -3.53 10.53 -2.26
N ALA A 248 -2.75 11.60 -2.21
CA ALA A 248 -1.30 11.53 -2.28
C ALA A 248 -0.74 10.85 -1.02
N ILE A 249 0.19 9.92 -1.22
CA ILE A 249 0.94 9.23 -0.15
C ILE A 249 2.46 9.30 -0.42
N HIS A 250 3.25 8.72 0.49
CA HIS A 250 4.70 8.53 0.33
C HIS A 250 5.56 9.81 0.24
N PHE A 251 5.08 10.96 0.75
CA PHE A 251 5.84 12.22 0.74
C PHE A 251 5.91 12.88 2.11
N GLY A 252 6.90 13.77 2.30
CA GLY A 252 6.99 14.69 3.44
C GLY A 252 7.26 14.07 4.82
N THR A 253 7.41 12.74 4.90
CA THR A 253 7.54 12.02 6.18
C THR A 253 8.97 11.55 6.44
N PHE A 254 9.56 10.73 5.57
CA PHE A 254 10.94 10.26 5.67
C PHE A 254 11.79 10.98 4.62
N VAL A 255 12.30 12.16 4.98
CA VAL A 255 13.03 13.06 4.08
C VAL A 255 14.28 13.61 4.79
N GLY A 256 15.27 14.06 4.02
CA GLY A 256 16.52 14.62 4.54
C GLY A 256 16.42 16.07 5.02
N SER A 257 15.38 16.83 4.62
CA SER A 257 15.18 18.22 5.05
C SER A 257 13.72 18.69 4.93
N GLU A 258 13.40 19.82 5.57
CA GLU A 258 12.07 20.46 5.44
C GLU A 258 11.80 20.96 4.02
N ASN A 259 12.81 21.48 3.32
CA ASN A 259 12.65 21.89 1.92
C ASN A 259 12.29 20.69 1.03
N GLU A 260 12.99 19.57 1.20
CA GLU A 260 12.72 18.32 0.47
C GLU A 260 11.30 17.80 0.74
N SER A 261 10.77 18.04 1.95
CA SER A 261 9.39 17.64 2.32
C SER A 261 8.30 18.31 1.48
N LEU A 262 8.61 19.47 0.87
CA LEU A 262 7.67 20.28 0.11
C LEU A 262 7.77 20.07 -1.41
N GLU A 263 8.83 19.41 -1.90
CA GLU A 263 9.13 19.33 -3.34
C GLU A 263 8.02 18.69 -4.15
N ALA A 264 7.43 17.60 -3.66
CA ALA A 264 6.33 16.92 -4.35
C ALA A 264 5.08 17.81 -4.46
N VAL A 265 4.82 18.65 -3.45
CA VAL A 265 3.67 19.56 -3.44
C VAL A 265 3.93 20.73 -4.38
N MET A 266 5.14 21.28 -4.38
CA MET A 266 5.54 22.36 -5.29
C MET A 266 5.43 21.93 -6.76
N GLU A 267 5.88 20.71 -7.09
CA GLU A 267 5.77 20.17 -8.46
C GLU A 267 4.31 19.94 -8.90
N PHE A 268 3.36 19.79 -7.98
CA PHE A 268 1.93 19.78 -8.32
C PHE A 268 1.34 21.18 -8.58
N GLU A 269 1.96 22.23 -8.04
CA GLU A 269 1.50 23.62 -8.21
C GLU A 269 1.95 24.25 -9.54
N GLU A 270 2.98 23.67 -10.17
CA GLU A 270 3.52 24.07 -11.49
C GLU A 270 2.66 23.59 -12.67
#